data_AF-A0A6S6RTK0-F1
#
_entry.id   AF-A0A6S6RTK0-F1
#
_cell.length_a   1.000
_cell.length_b   1.000
_cell.length_c   1.000
_cell.angle_alpha   90.00
_cell.angle_beta   90.00
_cell.angle_gamma   90.00
#
_symmetry.space_group_name_H-M   'P 1'
#
loop_
_entity.id
_entity.type
_entity.pdbx_description
1 polymer ?
#
loop_
_entity_poly.entity_id
_entity_poly.type
_entity_poly.pdbx_seq_one_letter_code
_entity_poly.pdbx_strand_id
1 'polypeptide(L)'
;MSGANSNEVNGEQLWEFIDEIKRKAGFEKVNLIAHSQGALYARYVAANYPDNIASVTTINGVNYSSEIADLLRKNFATRHVSRKIGYYY
;
A
#
# COMPACT_ATOMS: atom_id res chain seq x y z
N MET A 1 -9.21 -0.08 -11.00
CA MET A 1 -9.31 -1.31 -10.18
C MET A 1 -8.23 -1.26 -9.10
N SER A 2 -8.54 -0.96 -7.83
CA SER A 2 -7.51 -1.04 -6.76
C SER A 2 -8.12 -1.04 -5.35
N GLY A 3 -8.98 -2.02 -5.06
CA GLY A 3 -9.49 -2.26 -3.70
C GLY A 3 -9.02 -3.56 -3.06
N ALA A 4 -8.37 -4.45 -3.83
CA ALA A 4 -8.13 -5.84 -3.43
C ALA A 4 -6.79 -6.45 -3.91
N ASN A 5 -5.87 -5.66 -4.46
CA ASN A 5 -4.58 -6.19 -4.90
C ASN A 5 -3.58 -6.19 -3.74
N SER A 6 -2.73 -7.22 -3.67
CA SER A 6 -1.62 -7.31 -2.71
C SER A 6 -0.65 -6.13 -2.89
N ASN A 7 0.03 -5.73 -1.81
CA ASN A 7 0.92 -4.55 -1.82
C ASN A 7 2.07 -4.69 -2.82
N GLU A 8 2.48 -5.91 -3.12
CA GLU A 8 3.54 -6.26 -4.06
C GLU A 8 3.12 -5.95 -5.50
N VAL A 9 1.90 -6.35 -5.90
CA VAL A 9 1.38 -6.08 -7.26
C VAL A 9 1.27 -4.58 -7.51
N ASN A 10 0.76 -3.84 -6.52
CA ASN A 10 0.63 -2.39 -6.64
C ASN A 10 1.99 -1.67 -6.53
N GLY A 11 2.95 -2.24 -5.80
CA GLY A 11 4.32 -1.76 -5.72
C GLY A 11 5.07 -1.89 -7.04
N GLU A 12 4.95 -3.03 -7.71
CA GLU A 12 5.53 -3.27 -9.05
C GLU A 12 4.92 -2.34 -10.11
N GLN A 13 3.59 -2.17 -10.12
CA GLN A 13 2.93 -1.21 -11.01
C GLN A 13 3.41 0.24 -10.78
N LEU A 14 3.63 0.62 -9.52
CA LEU A 14 4.19 1.93 -9.19
C LEU A 14 5.62 2.06 -9.71
N TRP A 15 6.44 1.01 -9.64
CA TRP A 15 7.80 1.01 -10.17
C TRP A 15 7.81 1.20 -11.68
N GLU A 16 7.01 0.44 -12.45
CA GLU A 16 6.94 0.57 -13.91
C GLU A 16 6.66 2.02 -14.34
N PHE A 17 5.71 2.67 -13.64
CA PHE A 17 5.37 4.06 -13.88
C PHE A 17 6.52 5.03 -13.53
N ILE A 18 7.19 4.85 -12.39
CA ILE A 18 8.33 5.68 -11.98
C ILE A 18 9.49 5.54 -12.98
N ASP A 19 9.82 4.33 -13.39
CA ASP A 19 10.90 4.05 -14.33
C ASP A 19 10.63 4.66 -15.71
N GLU A 20 9.39 4.59 -16.19
CA GLU A 20 8.97 5.27 -17.41
C GLU A 20 9.18 6.79 -17.32
N ILE A 21 8.71 7.43 -16.24
CA ILE A 21 8.87 8.88 -16.04
C ILE A 21 10.34 9.26 -15.96
N LYS A 22 11.13 8.54 -15.16
CA LYS A 22 12.57 8.80 -15.02
C LYS A 22 13.28 8.77 -16.36
N ARG A 23 13.03 7.74 -17.16
CA ARG A 23 13.63 7.60 -18.50
C ARG A 23 13.20 8.72 -19.44
N LYS A 24 11.90 9.06 -19.45
CA LYS A 24 11.39 10.16 -20.27
C LYS A 24 11.95 11.52 -19.87
N ALA A 25 12.18 11.75 -18.58
CA ALA A 25 12.65 13.02 -18.06
C ALA A 25 14.18 13.11 -17.91
N GLY A 26 14.90 11.99 -18.08
CA GLY A 26 16.36 11.93 -17.97
C GLY A 26 16.90 12.00 -16.53
N PHE A 27 16.11 11.61 -15.53
CA PHE A 27 16.51 11.65 -14.12
C PHE A 27 17.04 10.31 -13.62
N GLU A 28 18.13 10.34 -12.85
CA GLU A 28 18.72 9.16 -12.23
C GLU A 28 18.00 8.71 -10.96
N LYS A 29 17.29 9.61 -10.26
CA LYS A 29 16.51 9.31 -9.05
C LYS A 29 15.24 10.15 -8.97
N VAL A 30 14.27 9.72 -8.16
CA VAL A 30 13.04 10.49 -7.85
C VAL A 30 12.83 10.68 -6.34
N ASN A 31 12.05 11.69 -5.99
CA ASN A 31 11.53 11.90 -4.63
C ASN A 31 10.05 11.49 -4.61
N LEU A 32 9.70 10.50 -3.79
CA LEU A 32 8.31 10.02 -3.69
C LEU A 32 7.57 10.76 -2.59
N ILE A 33 6.36 11.25 -2.90
CA ILE A 33 5.40 11.76 -1.92
C ILE A 33 4.18 10.85 -1.95
N ALA A 34 3.91 10.17 -0.85
CA ALA A 34 2.93 9.10 -0.78
C ALA A 34 1.88 9.35 0.31
N HIS A 35 0.60 9.23 -0.04
CA HIS A 35 -0.51 9.46 0.89
C HIS A 35 -1.23 8.16 1.25
N SER A 36 -1.65 8.01 2.51
CA SER A 36 -2.47 6.89 2.99
C SER A 36 -1.84 5.53 2.62
N GLN A 37 -2.54 4.67 1.88
CA GLN A 37 -2.04 3.35 1.45
C GLN A 37 -0.86 3.44 0.49
N GLY A 38 -0.71 4.54 -0.25
CA GLY A 38 0.42 4.74 -1.17
C GLY A 38 1.78 4.69 -0.46
N ALA A 39 1.82 4.95 0.85
CA ALA A 39 3.03 4.81 1.66
C ALA A 39 3.60 3.38 1.64
N LEU A 40 2.74 2.36 1.59
CA LEU A 40 3.18 0.97 1.50
C LEU A 40 3.86 0.68 0.16
N TYR A 41 3.28 1.18 -0.94
CA TYR A 41 3.84 1.00 -2.28
C TYR A 41 5.15 1.77 -2.44
N ALA A 42 5.22 3.01 -1.93
CA ALA A 42 6.45 3.79 -1.96
C ALA A 42 7.59 3.13 -1.17
N ARG A 43 7.29 2.50 -0.03
CA ARG A 43 8.27 1.71 0.73
C ARG A 43 8.68 0.44 -0.01
N TYR A 44 7.75 -0.24 -0.68
CA TYR A 44 8.07 -1.39 -1.52
C TYR A 44 9.06 -1.00 -2.63
N VAL A 45 8.80 0.09 -3.36
CA VAL A 45 9.67 0.57 -4.43
C VAL A 45 11.03 0.98 -3.89
N ALA A 46 11.09 1.73 -2.79
CA ALA A 46 12.35 2.14 -2.18
C ALA A 46 13.19 0.96 -1.66
N ALA A 47 12.55 -0.13 -1.22
CA ALA A 47 13.24 -1.33 -0.77
C ALA A 47 13.81 -2.15 -1.93
N ASN A 48 13.06 -2.30 -3.03
CA ASN A 48 13.48 -3.12 -4.18
C ASN A 48 14.35 -2.38 -5.20
N TYR A 49 14.21 -1.05 -5.28
CA TYR A 49 14.91 -0.20 -6.26
C TYR A 49 15.63 0.98 -5.58
N PRO A 50 16.47 0.76 -4.56
CA PRO A 50 17.03 1.84 -3.73
C PRO A 50 17.87 2.84 -4.52
N ASP A 51 18.58 2.39 -5.56
CA ASP A 51 19.41 3.27 -6.41
C ASP A 51 18.60 4.24 -7.27
N ASN A 52 17.28 4.06 -7.34
CA ASN A 52 16.38 4.88 -8.13
C ASN A 52 15.60 5.91 -7.29
N ILE A 53 15.69 5.84 -5.96
CA ILE A 53 14.91 6.68 -5.03
C ILE A 53 15.86 7.56 -4.22
N ALA A 54 15.66 8.87 -4.29
CA ALA A 54 16.42 9.85 -3.52
C ALA A 54 15.81 10.08 -2.13
N SER A 55 14.47 10.13 -2.05
CA SER A 55 13.75 10.25 -0.78
C SER A 55 12.32 9.72 -0.87
N VAL A 56 11.75 9.40 0.30
CA VAL A 56 10.34 9.03 0.45
C VAL A 56 9.75 9.89 1.57
N THR A 57 8.72 10.66 1.25
CA THR A 57 7.91 11.41 2.21
C THR A 57 6.51 10.80 2.25
N THR A 58 6.03 10.43 3.42
CA THR A 58 4.68 9.88 3.59
C THR A 58 3.78 10.84 4.34
N ILE A 59 2.56 11.06 3.85
CA ILE A 59 1.53 11.91 4.46
C ILE A 59 0.37 11.01 4.91
N ASN A 60 0.08 10.99 6.21
CA ASN A 60 -0.96 10.13 6.81
C ASN A 60 -0.85 8.66 6.37
N GLY A 61 0.39 8.17 6.21
CA GLY A 61 0.69 6.85 5.66
C GLY A 61 0.37 5.72 6.64
N VAL A 62 -0.14 4.60 6.12
CA VAL A 62 -0.44 3.39 6.90
C VAL A 62 0.82 2.55 7.18
N ASN A 63 1.91 3.20 7.62
CA ASN A 63 3.25 2.62 7.75
C ASN A 63 3.37 1.53 8.82
N TYR A 64 2.50 1.59 9.81
CA TYR A 64 2.24 0.59 10.83
C TYR A 64 0.74 0.35 10.73
N SER A 65 0.31 -0.91 10.59
CA SER A 65 -1.11 -1.28 10.45
C SER A 65 -2.07 -0.28 11.10
N SER A 66 -3.03 0.27 10.35
CA SER A 66 -3.93 1.28 10.89
C SER A 66 -4.85 0.68 11.95
N GLU A 67 -5.06 1.38 13.06
CA GLU A 67 -6.12 1.02 14.04
C GLU A 67 -7.48 0.85 13.36
N ILE A 68 -7.74 1.60 12.28
CA ILE A 68 -8.93 1.46 11.43
C ILE A 68 -8.96 0.13 10.67
N ALA A 69 -7.82 -0.39 10.21
CA ALA A 69 -7.73 -1.72 9.60
C ALA A 69 -7.99 -2.81 10.65
N ASP A 70 -7.51 -2.64 11.88
CA ASP A 70 -7.81 -3.54 12.99
C ASP A 70 -9.27 -3.46 13.44
N LEU A 71 -9.88 -2.27 13.46
CA LEU A 71 -11.30 -2.06 13.77
C LEU A 71 -12.22 -2.66 12.70
N LEU A 72 -11.90 -2.47 11.41
CA LEU A 72 -12.62 -3.10 10.32
C LEU A 72 -12.47 -4.63 10.41
N ARG A 73 -11.25 -5.15 10.59
CA ARG A 73 -11.01 -6.58 10.73
C ARG A 73 -11.74 -7.18 11.95
N LYS A 74 -11.79 -6.49 13.09
CA LYS A 74 -12.58 -6.88 14.26
C LYS A 74 -14.07 -6.91 13.95
N ASN A 75 -14.63 -5.85 13.35
CA ASN A 75 -16.06 -5.79 13.01
C ASN A 75 -16.48 -6.87 11.98
N PHE A 76 -15.62 -7.19 11.01
CA PHE A 76 -15.87 -8.27 10.06
C PHE A 76 -15.71 -9.67 10.68
N ALA A 77 -14.79 -9.86 11.63
CA ALA A 77 -14.65 -11.09 12.40
C ALA A 77 -15.88 -11.31 13.32
N THR A 78 -16.33 -10.28 14.03
CA THR A 78 -17.51 -10.32 14.90
C THR A 78 -18.79 -10.68 14.10
N ARG A 79 -18.94 -10.17 12.87
CA ARG A 79 -20.05 -10.54 11.98
C ARG A 79 -20.01 -11.99 11.49
N HIS A 80 -18.83 -12.59 11.34
CA HIS A 80 -18.70 -14.00 10.95
C HIS A 80 -18.95 -14.96 12.12
N VAL A 81 -18.56 -14.58 13.35
CA VAL A 81 -18.88 -15.37 14.55
C VAL A 81 -20.38 -15.34 14.84
N SER A 82 -21.04 -14.17 14.70
CA SER A 82 -22.48 -14.04 14.89
C SER A 82 -23.33 -14.85 13.89
N ARG A 83 -22.79 -15.19 12.71
CA ARG A 83 -23.48 -16.01 11.71
C ARG A 83 -23.38 -17.52 11.96
N LYS A 84 -22.50 -17.96 12.86
CA LYS A 84 -22.31 -19.39 13.18
C LYS A 84 -23.19 -19.87 14.34
N ILE A 85 -23.81 -18.94 15.08
CA ILE A 85 -24.68 -19.20 16.24
C ILE A 85 -26.18 -19.09 15.91
N GLY A 86 -26.55 -18.81 14.65
CA GLY A 86 -27.94 -18.60 14.21
C GLY A 86 -28.61 -19.79 13.50
N TYR A 87 -28.10 -21.03 13.66
CA TYR A 87 -28.68 -22.26 13.09
C TYR A 87 -29.05 -23.30 14.17
N TYR A 88 -29.49 -22.83 15.33
CA TYR A 88 -30.19 -23.65 16.32
C TYR A 88 -31.35 -22.81 16.84
N TYR A 89 -32.52 -22.95 16.23
CA TYR A 89 -33.89 -22.90 16.76
C TYR A 89 -34.85 -22.92 15.57
#